data_AF-A0A2N2LYP3-F1
#
_entry.id   AF-A0A2N2LYP3-F1
#
_cell.length_a   1.000
_cell.length_b   1.000
_cell.length_c   1.000
_cell.angle_alpha   90.00
_cell.angle_beta   90.00
_cell.angle_gamma   90.00
#
_symmetry.space_group_name_H-M   'P 1'
#
loop_
_entity.id
_entity.type
_entity.pdbx_description
1 polymer ?
#
loop_
_entity_poly.entity_id
_entity_poly.type
_entity_poly.pdbx_seq_one_letter_code
_entity_poly.pdbx_strand_id
1 'polypeptide(L)'
;LGAFGFDLNVMLHTMQAMDQDDNIDVIIPYFDVEYLIQAEMILHIKNSADTIMKMAESIRKPVIPVLISFLENNLEAQRIRIDTFKSLRKAGFPVYGTIQEAVYVIETYFEWVEKRTPR
;
A
#
# COMPACT_ATOMS: atom_id res chain seq x y z
N LEU A 1 11.21 -9.63 -12.33
CA LEU A 1 11.69 -9.17 -11.00
C LEU A 1 10.53 -9.33 -10.02
N GLY A 2 10.36 -10.53 -9.48
CA GLY A 2 9.32 -10.81 -8.48
C GLY A 2 10.03 -11.32 -7.24
N ALA A 3 10.26 -10.45 -6.26
CA ALA A 3 10.61 -10.91 -4.92
C ALA A 3 9.30 -11.39 -4.27
N PHE A 4 9.27 -12.64 -3.81
CA PHE A 4 8.17 -13.15 -3.02
C PHE A 4 8.08 -12.31 -1.73
N GLY A 5 7.13 -11.37 -1.71
CA GLY A 5 6.90 -10.39 -0.65
C GLY A 5 6.23 -10.99 0.58
N PHE A 6 6.91 -11.94 1.21
CA PHE A 6 6.46 -12.59 2.44
C PHE A 6 6.60 -11.69 3.68
N ASP A 7 7.37 -10.60 3.57
CA ASP A 7 7.77 -9.76 4.70
C ASP A 7 7.67 -8.28 4.33
N LEU A 8 6.88 -7.51 5.10
CA LEU A 8 6.79 -6.06 4.99
C LEU A 8 8.16 -5.39 5.13
N ASN A 9 9.13 -6.01 5.80
CA ASN A 9 10.50 -5.49 5.88
C ASN A 9 11.23 -5.55 4.54
N VAL A 10 11.06 -6.62 3.75
CA VAL A 10 11.63 -6.73 2.40
C VAL A 10 11.02 -5.67 1.49
N MET A 11 9.71 -5.49 1.60
CA MET A 11 9.01 -4.46 0.84
C MET A 11 9.41 -3.05 1.30
N LEU A 12 9.56 -2.80 2.60
CA LEU A 12 10.11 -1.54 3.13
C LEU A 12 11.51 -1.26 2.54
N HIS A 13 12.42 -2.24 2.55
CA HIS A 13 13.73 -2.08 1.92
C HIS A 13 13.66 -1.79 0.42
N THR A 14 12.73 -2.46 -0.28
CA THR A 14 12.50 -2.21 -1.72
C THR A 14 12.02 -0.78 -1.94
N MET A 15 11.06 -0.33 -1.12
CA MET A 15 10.52 1.02 -1.22
C MET A 15 11.54 2.09 -0.80
N GLN A 16 12.43 1.80 0.15
CA GLN A 16 13.57 2.66 0.48
C GLN A 16 14.54 2.78 -0.70
N ALA A 17 14.82 1.70 -1.42
CA ALA A 17 15.63 1.76 -2.64
C ALA A 17 14.94 2.59 -3.73
N MET A 18 13.63 2.42 -3.92
CA MET A 18 12.84 3.23 -4.86
C MET A 18 12.78 4.72 -4.44
N ASP A 19 12.80 5.02 -3.14
CA ASP A 19 12.85 6.40 -2.62
C ASP A 19 14.15 7.14 -3.00
N GLN A 20 15.24 6.40 -3.25
CA GLN A 20 16.52 6.99 -3.65
C GLN A 20 16.67 7.19 -5.18
N ASP A 21 15.79 6.63 -6.00
CA ASP A 21 15.89 6.74 -7.48
C ASP A 21 15.11 7.95 -8.00
N ASP A 22 15.78 9.03 -8.37
CA ASP A 22 15.13 10.27 -8.83
C ASP A 22 14.22 10.12 -10.07
N ASN A 23 14.26 8.98 -10.79
CA ASN A 23 13.37 8.70 -11.92
C ASN A 23 12.02 8.10 -11.50
N ILE A 24 11.80 7.86 -10.20
CA ILE A 24 10.53 7.35 -9.65
C ILE A 24 9.84 8.50 -8.91
N ASP A 25 8.66 8.91 -9.38
CA ASP A 25 7.88 9.97 -8.73
C ASP A 25 6.93 9.47 -7.64
N VAL A 26 6.37 8.26 -7.83
CA VAL A 26 5.34 7.68 -6.96
C VAL A 26 5.58 6.17 -6.79
N ILE A 27 5.33 5.66 -5.58
CA ILE A 27 5.43 4.22 -5.27
C ILE A 27 4.02 3.68 -5.02
N ILE A 28 3.63 2.64 -5.75
CA ILE A 28 2.32 1.99 -5.62
C ILE A 28 2.53 0.54 -5.14
N PRO A 29 2.60 0.28 -3.83
CA PRO A 29 2.71 -1.08 -3.33
C PRO A 29 1.36 -1.80 -3.44
N TYR A 30 1.40 -2.99 -4.03
CA TYR A 30 0.24 -3.85 -4.24
C TYR A 30 0.24 -5.00 -3.23
N PHE A 31 -0.82 -5.07 -2.43
CA PHE A 31 -1.01 -6.04 -1.36
C PHE A 31 -2.20 -6.94 -1.67
N ASP A 32 -1.95 -8.23 -1.72
CA ASP A 32 -2.99 -9.25 -1.77
C ASP A 32 -3.28 -9.74 -0.34
N VAL A 33 -4.51 -9.54 0.13
CA VAL A 33 -4.95 -9.90 1.48
C VAL A 33 -4.73 -11.39 1.75
N GLU A 34 -4.91 -12.24 0.75
CA GLU A 34 -4.73 -13.67 0.85
C GLU A 34 -3.28 -14.04 1.19
N TYR A 35 -2.35 -13.30 0.61
CA TYR A 35 -0.94 -13.41 0.94
C TYR A 35 -0.62 -12.86 2.33
N LEU A 36 -1.29 -11.79 2.78
CA LEU A 36 -1.12 -11.28 4.15
C LEU A 36 -1.57 -12.32 5.19
N ILE A 37 -2.69 -13.02 4.94
CA ILE A 37 -3.16 -14.11 5.80
C ILE A 37 -2.12 -15.23 5.85
N GLN A 38 -1.58 -15.64 4.70
CA GLN A 38 -0.54 -16.66 4.65
C GLN A 38 0.73 -16.22 5.38
N ALA A 39 1.15 -14.96 5.26
CA ALA A 39 2.31 -14.43 5.97
C ALA A 39 2.10 -14.43 7.50
N GLU A 40 0.92 -14.01 7.99
CA GLU A 40 0.61 -14.07 9.42
C GLU A 40 0.56 -15.51 9.95
N MET A 41 -0.08 -16.43 9.22
CA MET A 41 -0.28 -17.81 9.69
C MET A 41 0.98 -18.68 9.57
N ILE A 42 1.75 -18.55 8.49
CA ILE A 42 2.88 -19.44 8.20
C ILE A 42 4.18 -18.91 8.79
N LEU A 43 4.39 -17.59 8.75
CA LEU A 43 5.66 -16.99 9.12
C LEU A 43 5.63 -16.29 10.48
N HIS A 44 4.47 -16.23 11.14
CA HIS A 44 4.24 -15.46 12.37
C HIS A 44 4.68 -14.00 12.28
N ILE A 45 4.81 -13.48 11.06
CA ILE A 45 5.11 -12.08 10.80
C ILE A 45 3.79 -11.36 11.02
N LYS A 46 3.61 -10.78 12.21
CA LYS A 46 2.60 -9.73 12.36
C LYS A 46 2.98 -8.66 11.37
N ASN A 47 2.06 -8.31 10.47
CA ASN A 47 2.11 -7.06 9.72
C ASN A 47 2.04 -5.93 10.75
N SER A 48 3.17 -5.64 11.37
CA SER A 48 3.18 -4.83 12.56
C SER A 48 2.83 -3.42 12.13
N ALA A 49 1.85 -2.82 12.81
CA ALA A 49 1.54 -1.42 12.62
C ALA A 49 2.83 -0.57 12.68
N ASP A 50 3.84 -0.99 13.45
CA ASP A 50 5.17 -0.39 13.53
C ASP A 50 5.91 -0.36 12.19
N THR A 51 5.91 -1.44 11.40
CA THR A 51 6.53 -1.44 10.07
C THR A 51 5.80 -0.50 9.13
N ILE A 52 4.47 -0.48 9.17
CA ILE A 52 3.64 0.44 8.37
C ILE A 52 3.91 1.90 8.75
N MET A 53 4.03 2.19 10.05
CA MET A 53 4.39 3.52 10.55
C MET A 53 5.80 3.91 10.12
N LYS A 54 6.78 3.01 10.23
CA LYS A 54 8.15 3.24 9.75
C LYS A 54 8.19 3.53 8.26
N MET A 55 7.36 2.86 7.45
CA MET A 55 7.24 3.19 6.03
C MET A 55 6.78 4.63 5.82
N ALA A 56 5.77 5.07 6.57
CA ALA A 56 5.25 6.44 6.48
C ALA A 56 6.28 7.49 6.93
N GLU A 57 7.12 7.15 7.91
CA GLU A 57 8.14 8.06 8.45
C GLU A 57 9.42 8.11 7.60
N SER A 58 9.80 7.00 6.95
CA SER A 58 11.11 6.86 6.30
C SER A 58 11.13 7.05 4.79
N ILE A 59 9.96 7.11 4.14
CA ILE A 59 9.84 7.27 2.70
C ILE A 59 9.35 8.69 2.41
N ARG A 60 10.10 9.42 1.58
CA ARG A 60 9.82 10.82 1.25
C ARG A 60 8.85 10.94 0.08
N LYS A 61 8.91 9.99 -0.85
CA LYS A 61 8.04 9.97 -2.03
C LYS A 61 6.61 9.58 -1.68
N PRO A 62 5.62 10.07 -2.44
CA PRO A 62 4.24 9.62 -2.31
C PRO A 62 4.12 8.10 -2.44
N VAL A 63 3.44 7.49 -1.48
CA VAL A 63 3.11 6.06 -1.47
C VAL A 63 1.60 5.91 -1.55
N ILE A 64 1.13 5.08 -2.50
CA ILE A 64 -0.30 4.82 -2.73
C ILE A 64 -0.56 3.31 -2.62
N PRO A 65 -0.85 2.80 -1.42
CA PRO A 65 -1.12 1.38 -1.23
C PRO A 65 -2.41 0.92 -1.92
N VAL A 66 -2.34 -0.21 -2.61
CA VAL A 66 -3.52 -0.92 -3.13
C VAL A 66 -3.66 -2.24 -2.38
N LEU A 67 -4.77 -2.42 -1.67
CA LEU A 67 -5.07 -3.61 -0.90
C LEU A 67 -6.21 -4.38 -1.57
N ILE A 68 -5.85 -5.38 -2.38
CA ILE A 68 -6.83 -6.23 -3.07
C ILE A 68 -7.23 -7.43 -2.22
N SER A 69 -8.44 -7.92 -2.44
CA SER A 69 -8.89 -9.19 -1.88
C SER A 69 -9.82 -9.86 -2.87
N PHE A 70 -9.62 -11.15 -3.11
CA PHE A 70 -10.43 -12.01 -3.96
C PHE A 70 -11.28 -13.00 -3.15
N LEU A 71 -11.00 -13.14 -1.84
CA LEU A 71 -11.81 -13.93 -0.91
C LEU A 71 -13.10 -13.20 -0.53
N GLU A 72 -14.17 -13.53 -1.24
CA GLU A 72 -15.53 -13.25 -0.81
C GLU A 72 -15.95 -14.23 0.31
N ASN A 73 -16.69 -13.74 1.31
CA ASN A 73 -17.28 -14.54 2.40
C ASN A 73 -16.31 -15.25 3.39
N ASN A 74 -15.05 -14.84 3.47
CA ASN A 74 -14.13 -15.30 4.51
C ASN A 74 -13.98 -14.26 5.64
N LEU A 75 -14.57 -14.50 6.81
CA LEU A 75 -14.57 -13.56 7.94
C LEU A 75 -13.17 -13.18 8.43
N GLU A 76 -12.23 -14.12 8.44
CA GLU A 76 -10.85 -13.87 8.89
C GLU A 76 -10.09 -13.00 7.89
N ALA A 77 -10.25 -13.27 6.59
CA ALA A 77 -9.70 -12.45 5.52
C ALA A 77 -10.25 -11.02 5.58
N GLN A 78 -11.55 -10.87 5.81
CA GLN A 78 -12.19 -9.57 5.96
C GLN A 78 -11.64 -8.80 7.18
N ARG A 79 -11.43 -9.49 8.31
CA ARG A 79 -10.82 -8.89 9.51
C ARG A 79 -9.41 -8.36 9.21
N ILE A 80 -8.53 -9.20 8.66
CA ILE A 80 -7.15 -8.83 8.34
C ILE A 80 -7.10 -7.68 7.33
N ARG A 81 -7.98 -7.70 6.31
CA ARG A 81 -8.11 -6.60 5.36
C ARG A 81 -8.47 -5.29 6.07
N ILE A 82 -9.50 -5.30 6.91
CA ILE A 82 -9.97 -4.11 7.63
C ILE A 82 -8.85 -3.56 8.55
N ASP A 83 -8.18 -4.43 9.30
CA ASP A 83 -7.11 -4.04 10.22
C ASP A 83 -5.90 -3.46 9.49
N THR A 84 -5.50 -4.07 8.38
CA THR A 84 -4.41 -3.58 7.52
C THR A 84 -4.78 -2.23 6.88
N PHE A 85 -5.98 -2.13 6.30
CA PHE A 85 -6.49 -0.91 5.69
C PHE A 85 -6.54 0.25 6.69
N LYS A 86 -7.02 -0.02 7.91
CA LYS A 86 -7.06 0.95 9.01
C LYS A 86 -5.66 1.39 9.44
N SER A 87 -4.72 0.47 9.54
CA SER A 87 -3.33 0.76 9.93
C SER A 87 -2.63 1.65 8.90
N LEU A 88 -2.75 1.32 7.61
CA LEU A 88 -2.21 2.12 6.51
C LEU A 88 -2.83 3.53 6.47
N ARG A 89 -4.15 3.65 6.63
CA ARG A 89 -4.81 4.96 6.70
C ARG A 89 -4.37 5.78 7.91
N LYS A 90 -4.22 5.15 9.08
CA LYS A 90 -3.74 5.83 10.29
C LYS A 90 -2.32 6.37 10.12
N ALA A 91 -1.51 5.71 9.31
CA ALA A 91 -0.17 6.16 8.92
C ALA A 91 -0.17 7.28 7.87
N GLY A 92 -1.34 7.72 7.38
CA GLY A 92 -1.49 8.84 6.46
C GLY A 92 -1.54 8.45 4.98
N PHE A 93 -1.54 7.16 4.65
CA PHE A 93 -1.56 6.72 3.25
C PHE A 93 -2.97 6.80 2.61
N PRO A 94 -3.07 7.20 1.34
CA PRO A 94 -4.28 7.03 0.52
C PRO A 94 -4.37 5.58 0.03
N VAL A 95 -5.16 4.75 0.72
CA VAL A 95 -5.30 3.32 0.45
C VAL A 95 -6.55 3.05 -0.40
N TYR A 96 -6.42 2.19 -1.42
CA TYR A 96 -7.50 1.80 -2.33
C TYR A 96 -7.68 0.28 -2.37
N GLY A 97 -8.88 -0.18 -2.74
CA GLY A 97 -9.19 -1.60 -2.85
C GLY A 97 -8.77 -2.21 -4.19
N THR A 98 -8.60 -1.37 -5.21
CA THR A 98 -8.20 -1.77 -6.56
C THR A 98 -7.26 -0.75 -7.20
N ILE A 99 -6.50 -1.18 -8.21
CA ILE A 99 -5.66 -0.28 -9.02
C ILE A 99 -6.53 0.71 -9.78
N GLN A 100 -7.68 0.26 -10.29
CA GLN A 100 -8.62 1.09 -11.06
C GLN A 100 -9.15 2.25 -10.23
N GLU A 101 -9.50 2.01 -8.96
CA GLU A 101 -9.88 3.08 -8.02
C GLU A 101 -8.74 4.07 -7.79
N ALA A 102 -7.51 3.58 -7.58
CA ALA A 102 -6.35 4.44 -7.39
C ALA A 102 -6.11 5.32 -8.62
N VAL A 103 -6.06 4.73 -9.81
CA VAL A 103 -5.88 5.44 -11.09
C VAL A 103 -6.99 6.47 -11.29
N TYR A 104 -8.26 6.07 -11.14
CA TYR A 104 -9.40 6.97 -11.30
C TYR A 104 -9.31 8.21 -10.40
N VAL A 105 -8.96 8.02 -9.12
CA VAL A 105 -8.85 9.13 -8.16
C VAL A 105 -7.65 10.03 -8.49
N ILE A 106 -6.51 9.46 -8.88
CA ILE A 106 -5.32 10.22 -9.26
C ILE A 106 -5.59 11.06 -10.51
N GLU A 107 -6.18 10.47 -11.55
CA GLU A 107 -6.54 11.17 -12.80
C GLU A 107 -7.53 12.30 -12.52
N THR A 108 -8.61 12.00 -11.78
CA THR A 108 -9.64 12.99 -11.42
C THR A 108 -9.04 14.14 -10.62
N TYR A 109 -8.10 13.85 -9.71
CA TYR A 109 -7.41 14.89 -8.94
C TYR A 109 -6.56 15.80 -9.84
N PHE A 110 -5.79 15.23 -10.77
CA PHE A 110 -4.98 16.02 -11.69
C PHE A 110 -5.84 16.90 -12.61
N GLU A 111 -6.93 16.37 -13.16
CA GLU A 111 -7.87 17.19 -13.94
C GLU A 111 -8.43 18.36 -13.12
N TRP A 112 -8.72 18.12 -11.84
CA TRP A 112 -9.27 19.13 -10.96
C TRP A 112 -8.26 20.23 -10.63
N VAL A 113 -7.00 19.87 -10.44
CA VAL A 113 -5.87 20.80 -10.25
C VAL A 113 -5.65 21.61 -11.53
N GLU A 114 -5.66 20.97 -12.70
CA GLU A 114 -5.49 21.64 -14.00
C GLU A 114 -6.59 22.68 -14.25
N LYS A 115 -7.85 22.33 -13.97
CA LYS A 115 -9.00 23.25 -14.11
C LYS A 115 -8.92 24.48 -13.18
N ARG A 116 -8.12 24.43 -12.12
CA ARG A 116 -8.07 25.47 -11.07
C ARG A 116 -6.76 26.24 -11.01
N THR A 117 -5.75 25.78 -11.73
CA THR A 117 -4.48 26.51 -11.85
C THR A 117 -4.70 27.64 -12.86
N PRO A 118 -4.70 28.92 -12.46
CA PRO A 118 -4.78 30.01 -13.42
C PRO A 118 -3.54 29.95 -14.32
N ARG A 119 -3.77 30.03 -15.64
CA ARG A 119 -2.70 30.12 -16.64
C ARG A 119 -1.85 31.36 -16.44
#